data_AF-A0A967MB13-F1
#
_entry.id   AF-A0A967MB13-F1
#
_cell.length_a   1.000
_cell.length_b   1.000
_cell.length_c   1.000
_cell.angle_alpha   90.00
_cell.angle_beta   90.00
_cell.angle_gamma   90.00
#
_symmetry.space_group_name_H-M   'P 1'
#
loop_
_entity.id
_entity.type
_entity.pdbx_description
1 polymer ?
#
loop_
_entity_poly.entity_id
_entity_poly.type
_entity_poly.pdbx_seq_one_letter_code
_entity_poly.pdbx_strand_id
1 'polypeptide(L)'
;MIPRYTRPEMAKIWEPENRFRIWLEIETLACEKQAELGVIPKDAVKVIREKGDFDIERIDAIEAEVKHDVIAFLTSVAEYVGPEARFIHQGMTSSDVLDTCLSVQ
;
A
#
# COMPACT_ATOMS: atom_id res chain seq x y z
N MET A 1 4.66 -21.90 0.19
CA MET A 1 4.26 -23.29 0.52
C MET A 1 3.76 -23.97 -0.75
N ILE A 2 3.99 -25.28 -0.94
CA ILE A 2 3.55 -25.95 -2.17
C ILE A 2 2.03 -26.23 -2.15
N PRO A 3 1.32 -26.20 -3.30
CA PRO A 3 -0.13 -26.37 -3.35
C PRO A 3 -0.65 -27.64 -2.67
N ARG A 4 0.12 -28.73 -2.72
CA ARG A 4 -0.22 -30.02 -2.11
C ARG A 4 -0.56 -29.94 -0.60
N TYR A 5 0.08 -29.02 0.13
CA TYR A 5 -0.06 -28.91 1.59
C TYR A 5 -0.69 -27.60 2.05
N THR A 6 -0.92 -26.66 1.13
CA THR A 6 -1.39 -25.32 1.49
C THR A 6 -2.91 -25.31 1.53
N ARG A 7 -3.47 -24.88 2.67
CA ARG A 7 -4.91 -24.63 2.76
C ARG A 7 -5.25 -23.34 1.99
N PRO A 8 -6.30 -23.32 1.16
CA PRO A 8 -6.64 -22.14 0.38
C PRO A 8 -6.83 -20.88 1.22
N GLU A 9 -7.41 -20.99 2.41
CA GLU A 9 -7.63 -19.86 3.32
C GLU A 9 -6.30 -19.30 3.83
N MET A 10 -5.33 -20.17 4.08
CA MET A 10 -4.00 -19.76 4.51
C MET A 10 -3.19 -19.18 3.36
N ALA A 11 -3.31 -19.71 2.14
CA ALA A 11 -2.66 -19.12 0.97
C ALA A 11 -3.07 -17.66 0.78
N LYS A 12 -4.38 -17.39 0.83
CA LYS A 12 -4.98 -16.05 0.62
C LYS A 12 -4.42 -14.97 1.54
N ILE A 13 -4.05 -15.32 2.77
CA ILE A 13 -3.42 -14.39 3.72
C ILE A 13 -2.08 -13.86 3.18
N TRP A 14 -1.27 -14.76 2.61
CA TRP A 14 0.09 -14.48 2.16
C TRP A 14 0.18 -14.19 0.65
N GLU A 15 -0.96 -14.13 -0.05
CA GLU A 15 -1.01 -13.75 -1.46
C GLU A 15 -0.61 -12.27 -1.62
N PRO A 16 0.17 -11.90 -2.67
CA PRO A 16 0.60 -10.53 -2.89
C PRO A 16 -0.56 -9.52 -2.92
N GLU A 17 -1.70 -9.93 -3.48
CA GLU A 17 -2.95 -9.15 -3.51
C GLU A 17 -3.41 -8.74 -2.10
N ASN A 18 -3.43 -9.68 -1.15
CA ASN A 18 -3.83 -9.37 0.23
C ASN A 18 -2.79 -8.47 0.92
N ARG A 19 -1.50 -8.73 0.70
CA ARG A 19 -0.41 -7.91 1.24
C ARG A 19 -0.52 -6.45 0.78
N PHE A 20 -0.64 -6.20 -0.53
CA PHE A 20 -0.72 -4.84 -1.07
C PHE A 20 -2.04 -4.15 -0.70
N ARG A 21 -3.14 -4.91 -0.55
CA ARG A 21 -4.39 -4.37 -0.01
C ARG A 21 -4.23 -3.89 1.43
N ILE A 22 -3.54 -4.65 2.27
CA ILE A 22 -3.24 -4.21 3.65
C ILE A 22 -2.32 -2.99 3.64
N TRP A 23 -1.31 -2.93 2.76
CA TRP A 23 -0.43 -1.76 2.65
C TRP A 23 -1.21 -0.50 2.26
N LEU A 24 -2.06 -0.59 1.25
CA LEU A 24 -2.92 0.52 0.83
C LEU A 24 -3.82 1.00 1.98
N GLU A 25 -4.37 0.08 2.76
CA GLU A 25 -5.20 0.43 3.91
C GLU A 25 -4.38 1.14 5.00
N ILE A 26 -3.19 0.63 5.34
CA ILE A 26 -2.28 1.27 6.32
C ILE A 26 -1.93 2.70 5.87
N GLU A 27 -1.53 2.86 4.61
CA GLU A 27 -1.21 4.16 4.02
C GLU A 27 -2.38 5.14 4.06
N THR A 28 -3.59 4.65 3.73
CA THR A 28 -4.78 5.49 3.73
C THR A 28 -5.18 5.88 5.16
N LEU A 29 -5.09 4.97 6.13
CA LEU A 29 -5.34 5.25 7.55
C LEU A 29 -4.33 6.24 8.12
N ALA A 30 -3.05 6.14 7.72
CA ALA A 30 -2.03 7.11 8.09
C ALA A 30 -2.38 8.51 7.55
N CYS A 31 -2.81 8.61 6.29
CA CYS A 31 -3.25 9.86 5.68
C CYS A 31 -4.50 10.43 6.39
N GLU A 32 -5.49 9.59 6.71
CA GLU A 32 -6.67 9.99 7.49
C GLU A 32 -6.27 10.61 8.83
N LYS A 33 -5.36 9.94 9.55
CA LYS A 33 -4.89 10.45 10.84
C LYS A 33 -4.10 11.76 10.68
N GLN A 34 -3.29 11.88 9.65
CA GLN A 34 -2.57 13.13 9.33
C GLN A 34 -3.54 14.28 9.01
N ALA A 35 -4.65 14.02 8.31
CA ALA A 35 -5.65 15.04 8.05
C ALA A 35 -6.45 15.45 9.29
N GLU A 36 -6.72 14.52 10.22
CA GLU A 36 -7.27 14.85 11.54
C GLU A 36 -6.35 15.77 12.34
N LEU A 37 -5.04 15.53 12.25
CA LEU A 37 -4.00 16.33 12.90
C LEU A 37 -3.68 17.64 12.17
N GLY A 38 -4.28 17.89 10.99
CA GLY A 38 -4.06 19.10 10.20
C GLY A 38 -2.72 19.14 9.44
N VAL A 39 -2.04 18.00 9.29
CA VAL A 39 -0.78 17.87 8.54
C VAL A 39 -1.01 17.90 7.03
N ILE A 40 -2.10 17.27 6.57
CA ILE A 40 -2.49 17.24 5.15
C ILE A 40 -3.95 17.70 4.96
N PRO A 41 -4.35 18.17 3.76
CA PRO A 41 -5.73 18.58 3.51
C PRO A 41 -6.72 17.42 3.60
N LYS A 42 -7.89 17.66 4.21
CA LYS A 42 -8.97 16.63 4.29
C LYS A 42 -9.47 16.17 2.92
N ASP A 43 -9.44 17.04 1.92
CA ASP A 43 -9.87 16.69 0.56
C ASP A 43 -8.86 15.77 -0.15
N ALA A 44 -7.57 15.83 0.20
CA ALA A 44 -6.57 14.90 -0.32
C ALA A 44 -6.88 13.47 0.11
N VAL A 45 -7.26 13.29 1.38
CA VAL A 45 -7.64 11.98 1.93
C VAL A 45 -8.87 11.40 1.24
N LYS A 46 -9.87 12.23 0.90
CA LYS A 46 -11.03 11.75 0.13
C LYS A 46 -10.59 11.19 -1.22
N VAL A 47 -9.70 11.91 -1.93
CA VAL A 47 -9.17 11.45 -3.21
C VAL A 47 -8.38 10.15 -3.05
N ILE A 48 -7.53 10.04 -2.02
CA ILE A 48 -6.75 8.81 -1.75
C ILE A 48 -7.69 7.63 -1.45
N ARG A 49 -8.73 7.83 -0.62
CA ARG A 49 -9.68 6.78 -0.26
C ARG A 49 -10.57 6.35 -1.44
N GLU A 50 -10.95 7.29 -2.30
CA GLU A 50 -11.81 7.01 -3.46
C GLU A 50 -11.06 6.40 -4.64
N LYS A 51 -9.79 6.78 -4.86
CA LYS A 51 -9.00 6.40 -6.03
C LYS A 51 -7.84 5.46 -5.73
N GLY A 52 -7.51 5.23 -4.47
CA GLY A 52 -6.43 4.35 -4.07
C GLY A 52 -6.65 2.95 -4.61
N ASP A 53 -5.75 2.50 -5.45
CA ASP A 53 -5.74 1.17 -6.06
C ASP A 53 -4.30 0.84 -6.49
N PHE A 54 -4.05 -0.39 -6.91
CA PHE A 54 -2.74 -0.84 -7.36
C PHE A 54 -2.85 -1.94 -8.42
N ASP A 55 -1.76 -2.16 -9.15
CA ASP A 55 -1.63 -3.26 -10.11
C ASP A 55 -0.34 -4.05 -9.82
N ILE A 56 -0.47 -5.35 -9.56
CA ILE A 56 0.66 -6.20 -9.15
C ILE A 56 1.70 -6.32 -10.27
N GLU A 57 1.28 -6.49 -11.52
CA GLU A 57 2.21 -6.59 -12.65
C GLU A 57 2.98 -5.29 -12.84
N ARG A 58 2.31 -4.15 -12.61
CA ARG A 58 2.92 -2.82 -12.63
C ARG A 58 3.92 -2.64 -11.50
N ILE A 59 3.59 -3.09 -10.28
CA ILE A 59 4.50 -3.08 -9.13
C ILE A 59 5.75 -3.90 -9.47
N ASP A 60 5.60 -5.12 -9.95
CA ASP A 60 6.72 -6.00 -10.29
C ASP A 60 7.62 -5.36 -11.36
N ALA A 61 7.03 -4.70 -12.37
CA ALA A 61 7.78 -3.98 -13.40
C ALA A 61 8.58 -2.79 -12.85
N ILE A 62 7.99 -2.02 -11.93
CA ILE A 62 8.68 -0.89 -11.29
C ILE A 62 9.76 -1.40 -10.34
N GLU A 63 9.49 -2.43 -9.55
CA GLU A 63 10.46 -3.04 -8.62
C GLU A 63 11.68 -3.57 -9.38
N ALA A 64 11.48 -4.14 -10.58
CA ALA A 64 12.56 -4.57 -11.44
C ALA A 64 13.51 -3.41 -11.84
N GLU A 65 13.05 -2.17 -11.86
CA GLU A 65 13.86 -0.98 -12.12
C GLU A 65 14.44 -0.39 -10.83
N VAL A 66 13.60 -0.09 -9.83
CA VAL A 66 13.97 0.66 -8.63
C VAL A 66 14.61 -0.20 -7.53
N LYS A 67 14.48 -1.52 -7.63
CA LYS A 67 15.01 -2.52 -6.67
C LYS A 67 14.52 -2.32 -5.24
N HIS A 68 13.30 -1.79 -5.09
CA HIS A 68 12.66 -1.55 -3.81
C HIS A 68 11.13 -1.70 -3.94
N ASP A 69 10.58 -2.67 -3.23
CA ASP A 69 9.16 -3.06 -3.23
C ASP A 69 8.20 -1.95 -2.77
N VAL A 70 8.48 -1.27 -1.64
CA VAL A 70 7.63 -0.17 -1.15
C VAL A 70 7.60 1.00 -2.14
N ILE A 71 8.75 1.38 -2.72
CA ILE A 71 8.78 2.44 -3.74
C ILE A 71 7.98 2.01 -4.98
N ALA A 72 8.09 0.75 -5.40
CA ALA A 72 7.33 0.22 -6.53
C ALA A 72 5.82 0.23 -6.27
N PHE A 73 5.39 -0.19 -5.08
CA PHE A 73 4.01 -0.11 -4.62
C PHE A 73 3.48 1.32 -4.63
N LEU A 74 4.19 2.26 -3.97
CA LEU A 74 3.78 3.66 -3.90
C LEU A 74 3.71 4.32 -5.28
N THR A 75 4.62 3.95 -6.19
CA THR A 75 4.61 4.43 -7.56
C THR A 75 3.38 3.92 -8.33
N SER A 76 3.01 2.64 -8.17
CA SER A 76 1.77 2.10 -8.74
C SER A 76 0.55 2.83 -8.19
N VAL A 77 0.44 3.02 -6.87
CA VAL A 77 -0.69 3.74 -6.25
C VAL A 77 -0.79 5.19 -6.75
N ALA A 78 0.36 5.86 -6.93
CA ALA A 78 0.40 7.23 -7.42
C ALA A 78 -0.18 7.37 -8.84
N GLU A 79 -0.07 6.34 -9.69
CA GLU A 79 -0.65 6.33 -11.04
C GLU A 79 -2.20 6.39 -11.00
N TYR A 80 -2.84 5.83 -9.96
CA TYR A 80 -4.29 5.89 -9.76
C TYR A 80 -4.76 7.17 -9.06
N VAL A 81 -4.07 7.56 -7.99
CA VAL A 81 -4.47 8.69 -7.14
C VAL A 81 -4.16 10.04 -7.80
N GLY A 82 -3.04 10.14 -8.53
CA GLY A 82 -2.59 11.37 -9.17
C GLY A 82 -1.93 12.35 -8.18
N PRO A 83 -2.14 13.67 -8.31
CA PRO A 83 -1.39 14.68 -7.55
C PRO A 83 -1.46 14.56 -6.02
N GLU A 84 -2.56 14.00 -5.49
CA GLU A 84 -2.73 13.83 -4.05
C GLU A 84 -1.87 12.69 -3.48
N ALA A 85 -1.29 11.84 -4.33
CA ALA A 85 -0.36 10.79 -3.92
C ALA A 85 0.90 11.32 -3.21
N ARG A 86 1.23 12.60 -3.39
CA ARG A 86 2.34 13.27 -2.68
C ARG A 86 2.25 13.22 -1.16
N PHE A 87 1.06 12.96 -0.62
CA PHE A 87 0.82 12.83 0.82
C PHE A 87 0.93 11.39 1.34
N ILE A 88 0.88 10.40 0.43
CA ILE A 88 1.02 8.99 0.79
C ILE A 88 2.46 8.74 1.26
N HIS A 89 2.61 7.92 2.31
CA HIS A 89 3.89 7.60 2.95
C HIS A 89 4.62 8.79 3.59
N GLN A 90 3.97 9.96 3.71
CA GLN A 90 4.62 11.15 4.26
C GLN A 90 5.00 10.94 5.73
N GLY A 91 6.30 11.00 6.02
CA GLY A 91 6.83 10.89 7.38
C GLY A 91 6.92 9.46 7.93
N MET A 92 6.66 8.45 7.10
CA MET A 92 6.85 7.04 7.43
C MET A 92 8.14 6.49 6.80
N THR A 93 8.59 5.37 7.33
CA THR A 93 9.61 4.52 6.74
C THR A 93 8.96 3.25 6.17
N SER A 94 9.68 2.53 5.30
CA SER A 94 9.21 1.26 4.73
C SER A 94 8.73 0.29 5.82
N SER A 95 9.48 0.17 6.93
CA SER A 95 9.13 -0.75 8.02
C SER A 95 7.82 -0.42 8.73
N ASP A 96 7.40 0.84 8.78
CA ASP A 96 6.11 1.21 9.39
C ASP A 96 4.95 0.53 8.64
N VAL A 97 5.07 0.33 7.33
CA VAL A 97 4.11 -0.39 6.50
C VAL A 97 4.36 -1.90 6.57
N LEU A 98 5.61 -2.34 6.38
CA LEU A 98 5.96 -3.76 6.30
C LEU A 98 5.62 -4.51 7.60
N ASP A 99 6.04 -3.98 8.75
CA ASP A 99 5.93 -4.67 10.03
C ASP A 99 4.48 -4.61 10.58
N THR A 100 3.78 -3.50 10.30
CA THR A 100 2.35 -3.38 10.60
C THR A 100 1.56 -4.36 9.75
N CYS A 101 1.85 -4.45 8.45
CA CYS A 101 1.23 -5.43 7.57
C CYS A 101 1.51 -6.87 8.04
N LEU A 102 2.75 -7.17 8.46
CA LEU A 102 3.12 -8.49 8.99
C LEU A 102 2.34 -8.87 10.25
N SER A 103 1.99 -7.87 11.07
CA SER A 103 1.21 -8.09 12.30
C SER A 103 -0.28 -8.30 12.03
N VAL A 104 -0.78 -7.86 10.87
CA VAL A 104 -2.19 -7.93 10.48
C VAL A 104 -2.50 -9.18 9.64
N GLN A 105 -1.55 -9.61 8.80
CA GLN A 105 -1.73 -10.69 7.83
C GLN A 105 -1.90 -12.06 8.50
#